data_AF-A0A1H6UWJ1-F1
#
_entry.id   AF-A0A1H6UWJ1-F1
#
_cell.length_a   1.000
_cell.length_b   1.000
_cell.length_c   1.000
_cell.angle_alpha   90.00
_cell.angle_beta   90.00
_cell.angle_gamma   90.00
#
_symmetry.space_group_name_H-M   'P 1'
#
loop_
_entity.id
_entity.type
_entity.pdbx_description
1 polymer ?
#
loop_
_entity_poly.entity_id
_entity_poly.type
_entity_poly.pdbx_seq_one_letter_code
_entity_poly.pdbx_strand_id
1 'polypeptide(L)'
;MDADDIAEVTRLGKQVAFLEEHLDVGVCGTKFQQFMDGDAIHHHMENVRYVDMLMGCYIGHPTTMLRRQLFAENNLFYDESMRFSEDYDLWTRAIRVTKLGNVQEVLLRYRRHNESASIAHMDEMHRLDVGVKIRMIGYLVGDLSPADVAQITAMLRGESVDEAGRLDMLAKLMASIKRTDLCSPIELASVFHQIKPLARDDFARLCSDIISDIPIFVISFNHLTYLQASIDYFEKAGFKNIHIIDNASAYPPLVEYLRASPHRVHYMGINYKHTVLFDSLKFKKIVDSNYFVLTDPDVLPVEECPLNFLYAFLDVLLSHPAKNKVGFSLKLDDLPDHYELKENVLKWEGRFYAKPKEHGALTAYDAPVDTTFALYRPRKEWRTSDFFSAFRMGYPYEARHLPWYRDLSKLTDEEIYYRSLDQGSSNWNGTMSAEQLHKKYGTGVAPDANADQVKEQDAQAVLQNTFGDTFKRRRIGELRGYFLNGRWPLLNLQTVPGESICTTLYVFGKFPLMSKTTDIQNHVYRVFGVLPVWKKDKEDIE
;
A
#
# COMPACT_ATOMS: atom_id res chain seq x y z
N MET A 1 3.86 30.41 -8.44
CA MET A 1 2.43 30.74 -8.48
C MET A 1 2.28 31.83 -9.50
N ASP A 2 1.38 31.61 -10.45
CA ASP A 2 1.18 32.55 -11.54
C ASP A 2 0.31 33.72 -11.07
N ALA A 3 0.40 34.85 -11.78
CA ALA A 3 -0.19 36.10 -11.32
C ALA A 3 -1.73 36.12 -11.33
N ASP A 4 -2.33 35.17 -12.04
CA ASP A 4 -3.76 35.07 -12.32
C ASP A 4 -4.49 34.01 -11.48
N ASP A 5 -3.74 33.18 -10.75
CA ASP A 5 -4.26 32.19 -9.82
C ASP A 5 -4.69 32.76 -8.47
N ILE A 6 -5.55 32.02 -7.76
CA ILE A 6 -6.02 32.41 -6.42
C ILE A 6 -5.60 31.34 -5.41
N ALA A 7 -4.76 31.72 -4.45
CA ALA A 7 -4.36 30.84 -3.36
C ALA A 7 -5.39 30.82 -2.22
N GLU A 8 -5.64 29.64 -1.65
CA GLU A 8 -6.40 29.54 -0.41
C GLU A 8 -5.63 30.15 0.76
N VAL A 9 -6.34 30.80 1.68
CA VAL A 9 -5.74 31.57 2.79
C VAL A 9 -4.83 30.73 3.70
N THR A 10 -5.08 29.41 3.78
CA THR A 10 -4.29 28.48 4.58
C THR A 10 -3.14 27.80 3.83
N ARG A 11 -2.97 28.05 2.52
CA ARG A 11 -2.06 27.27 1.66
C ARG A 11 -0.63 27.23 2.21
N LEU A 12 -0.04 28.40 2.43
CA LEU A 12 1.36 28.49 2.85
C LEU A 12 1.59 27.81 4.20
N GLY A 13 0.68 28.00 5.16
CA GLY A 13 0.79 27.38 6.49
C GLY A 13 0.77 25.85 6.42
N LYS A 14 -0.10 25.28 5.59
CA LYS A 14 -0.19 23.82 5.41
C LYS A 14 1.02 23.23 4.69
N GLN A 15 1.55 23.91 3.68
CA GLN A 15 2.76 23.46 2.98
C GLN A 15 4.01 23.56 3.86
N VAL A 16 4.14 24.61 4.67
CA VAL A 16 5.22 24.70 5.67
C VAL A 16 5.11 23.57 6.67
N ALA A 17 3.94 23.32 7.25
CA ALA A 17 3.74 22.22 8.19
C ALA A 17 4.09 20.86 7.55
N PHE A 18 3.64 20.61 6.33
CA PHE A 18 3.98 19.40 5.59
C PHE A 18 5.50 19.23 5.41
N LEU A 19 6.22 20.28 4.99
CA LEU A 19 7.68 20.21 4.87
C LEU A 19 8.38 20.07 6.23
N GLU A 20 7.88 20.68 7.31
CA GLU A 20 8.48 20.49 8.64
C GLU A 20 8.28 19.08 9.18
N GLU A 21 7.15 18.45 8.88
CA GLU A 21 6.86 17.05 9.24
C GLU A 21 7.66 16.05 8.36
N HIS A 22 7.99 16.42 7.12
CA HIS A 22 8.69 15.57 6.14
C HIS A 22 10.04 16.17 5.73
N LEU A 23 11.04 15.99 6.59
CA LEU A 23 12.38 16.59 6.41
C LEU A 23 13.13 16.09 5.17
N ASP A 24 12.78 14.91 4.65
CA ASP A 24 13.34 14.31 3.44
C ASP A 24 12.61 14.72 2.14
N VAL A 25 11.56 15.53 2.26
CA VAL A 25 10.86 16.17 1.13
C VAL A 25 11.43 17.58 0.91
N GLY A 26 11.80 17.85 -0.33
CA GLY A 26 12.42 19.10 -0.76
C GLY A 26 11.50 19.99 -1.58
N VAL A 27 10.41 19.41 -2.11
CA VAL A 27 9.39 20.08 -2.91
C VAL A 27 8.03 19.56 -2.50
N CYS A 28 7.08 20.44 -2.22
CA CYS A 28 5.68 20.08 -2.07
C CYS A 28 4.75 20.91 -2.94
N GLY A 29 3.80 20.27 -3.61
CA GLY A 29 2.64 20.91 -4.24
C GLY A 29 1.36 20.73 -3.43
N THR A 30 0.21 21.02 -4.06
CA THR A 30 -1.13 20.78 -3.50
C THR A 30 -2.06 20.25 -4.59
N LYS A 31 -3.25 19.77 -4.22
CA LYS A 31 -4.34 19.69 -5.22
C LYS A 31 -4.76 21.10 -5.60
N PHE A 32 -5.32 21.25 -6.78
CA PHE A 32 -5.88 22.53 -7.24
C PHE A 32 -7.17 22.33 -8.01
N GLN A 33 -8.02 23.35 -7.99
CA GLN A 33 -9.30 23.36 -8.68
C GLN A 33 -9.25 24.35 -9.84
N GLN A 34 -9.47 23.85 -11.04
CA GLN A 34 -9.61 24.67 -12.23
C GLN A 34 -10.88 25.52 -12.16
N PHE A 35 -10.83 26.77 -12.63
CA PHE A 35 -12.00 27.61 -12.81
C PHE A 35 -11.92 28.45 -14.11
N MET A 36 -13.02 29.12 -14.47
CA MET A 36 -13.31 29.84 -15.73
C MET A 36 -13.74 28.91 -16.88
N ASP A 37 -12.89 27.97 -17.27
CA ASP A 37 -13.20 26.99 -18.31
C ASP A 37 -13.53 25.63 -17.70
N GLY A 38 -14.69 25.51 -17.06
CA GLY A 38 -15.10 24.32 -16.32
C GLY A 38 -14.66 24.30 -14.86
N ASP A 39 -14.98 23.20 -14.17
CA ASP A 39 -14.70 22.98 -12.76
C ASP A 39 -14.15 21.56 -12.57
N ALA A 40 -12.84 21.45 -12.41
CA ALA A 40 -12.13 20.18 -12.33
C ALA A 40 -11.08 20.23 -11.23
N ILE A 41 -11.05 19.19 -10.39
CA ILE A 41 -10.02 19.03 -9.37
C ILE A 41 -8.88 18.23 -9.98
N HIS A 42 -7.68 18.81 -9.96
CA HIS A 42 -6.46 18.11 -10.33
C HIS A 42 -5.90 17.39 -9.10
N HIS A 43 -6.00 16.07 -9.15
CA HIS A 43 -5.49 15.19 -8.11
C HIS A 43 -4.01 14.89 -8.34
N HIS A 44 -3.19 15.11 -7.32
CA HIS A 44 -1.80 14.70 -7.32
C HIS A 44 -1.53 13.76 -6.16
N MET A 45 -0.74 12.72 -6.42
CA MET A 45 -0.33 11.74 -5.41
C MET A 45 0.53 12.42 -4.33
N GLU A 46 0.33 12.01 -3.08
CA GLU A 46 1.04 12.59 -1.93
C GLU A 46 2.55 12.34 -2.01
N ASN A 47 2.96 11.18 -2.51
CA ASN A 47 4.35 10.79 -2.69
C ASN A 47 4.60 10.52 -4.17
N VAL A 48 5.43 11.35 -4.81
CA VAL A 48 5.75 11.21 -6.24
C VAL A 48 7.06 10.42 -6.38
N ARG A 49 7.06 9.35 -7.20
CA ARG A 49 8.28 8.58 -7.50
C ARG A 49 8.82 8.92 -8.88
N TYR A 50 10.08 8.56 -9.11
CA TYR A 50 10.76 8.83 -10.38
C TYR A 50 10.02 8.24 -11.58
N VAL A 51 9.55 7.00 -11.47
CA VAL A 51 8.79 6.35 -12.55
C VAL A 51 7.43 7.00 -12.80
N ASP A 52 6.78 7.55 -11.77
CA ASP A 52 5.49 8.22 -11.94
C ASP A 52 5.69 9.45 -12.84
N MET A 53 6.82 10.16 -12.70
CA MET A 53 7.17 11.28 -13.56
C MET A 53 7.39 10.89 -15.03
N LEU A 54 7.56 9.61 -15.41
CA LEU A 54 7.58 9.20 -16.83
C LEU A 54 6.18 9.19 -17.47
N MET A 55 5.11 9.13 -16.66
CA MET A 55 3.73 9.21 -17.14
C MET A 55 3.27 10.66 -17.30
N GLY A 56 3.75 11.57 -16.46
CA GLY A 56 3.49 13.01 -16.57
C GLY A 56 3.99 13.77 -15.34
N CYS A 57 3.79 15.08 -15.32
CA CYS A 57 4.16 15.93 -14.19
C CYS A 57 3.11 15.85 -13.07
N TYR A 58 3.51 15.41 -11.88
CA TYR A 58 2.64 15.31 -10.69
C TYR A 58 2.89 16.40 -9.63
N ILE A 59 3.60 17.46 -10.01
CA ILE A 59 3.80 18.66 -9.18
C ILE A 59 3.26 19.85 -9.96
N GLY A 60 2.07 20.33 -9.56
CA GLY A 60 1.46 21.51 -10.17
C GLY A 60 2.29 22.75 -9.86
N HIS A 61 3.01 23.27 -10.86
CA HIS A 61 3.88 24.44 -10.75
C HIS A 61 3.31 25.63 -9.95
N PRO A 62 2.06 26.08 -10.16
CA PRO A 62 1.55 27.23 -9.43
C PRO A 62 1.33 26.98 -7.93
N THR A 63 1.27 25.71 -7.53
CA THR A 63 1.11 25.29 -6.13
C THR A 63 2.44 25.09 -5.40
N THR A 64 3.58 25.09 -6.08
CA THR A 64 4.83 24.57 -5.51
C THR A 64 5.43 25.44 -4.39
N MET A 65 5.86 24.78 -3.32
CA MET A 65 6.77 25.28 -2.30
C MET A 65 8.00 24.38 -2.22
N LEU A 66 9.20 24.95 -2.04
CA LEU A 66 10.46 24.21 -2.06
C LEU A 66 11.47 24.69 -1.02
N ARG A 67 12.43 23.82 -0.69
CA ARG A 67 13.59 24.16 0.14
C ARG A 67 14.65 24.87 -0.69
N ARG A 68 14.74 26.19 -0.55
CA ARG A 68 15.67 27.03 -1.32
C ARG A 68 17.12 26.54 -1.26
N GLN A 69 17.61 26.18 -0.08
CA GLN A 69 19.01 25.75 0.10
C GLN A 69 19.34 24.51 -0.73
N LEU A 70 18.45 23.51 -0.72
CA LEU A 70 18.60 22.28 -1.50
C LEU A 70 18.71 22.56 -3.00
N PHE A 71 17.90 23.49 -3.52
CA PHE A 71 17.94 23.87 -4.93
C PHE A 71 19.22 24.60 -5.31
N ALA A 72 19.68 25.53 -4.47
CA ALA A 72 20.92 26.26 -4.68
C ALA A 72 22.15 25.33 -4.66
N GLU A 73 22.22 24.40 -3.71
CA GLU A 73 23.35 23.46 -3.56
C GLU A 73 23.44 22.44 -4.68
N ASN A 74 22.31 22.07 -5.30
CA ASN A 74 22.25 21.10 -6.39
C ASN A 74 22.16 21.74 -7.79
N ASN A 75 22.35 23.07 -7.89
CA ASN A 75 22.27 23.82 -9.14
C ASN A 75 20.95 23.57 -9.91
N LEU A 76 19.84 23.53 -9.18
CA LEU A 76 18.51 23.25 -9.74
C LEU A 76 17.82 24.57 -10.13
N PHE A 77 18.01 24.97 -11.38
CA PHE A 77 17.37 26.14 -11.99
C PHE A 77 16.56 25.74 -13.23
N TYR A 78 15.69 26.63 -13.70
CA TYR A 78 15.03 26.44 -14.99
C TYR A 78 16.06 26.42 -16.11
N ASP A 79 15.84 25.54 -17.08
CA ASP A 79 16.57 25.53 -18.34
C ASP A 79 15.75 26.34 -19.34
N GLU A 80 16.28 27.49 -19.78
CA GLU A 80 15.61 28.38 -20.72
C GLU A 80 15.36 27.72 -22.09
N SER A 81 16.08 26.63 -22.42
CA SER A 81 15.82 25.84 -23.62
C SER A 81 14.56 24.97 -23.52
N MET A 82 14.02 24.79 -22.31
CA MET A 82 12.81 23.99 -22.04
C MET A 82 11.55 24.85 -22.01
N ARG A 83 11.51 25.96 -22.76
CA ARG A 83 10.35 26.85 -22.81
C ARG A 83 9.05 26.04 -23.04
N PHE A 84 8.09 26.14 -22.12
CA PHE A 84 6.82 25.37 -22.01
C PHE A 84 6.87 24.02 -21.27
N SER A 85 8.04 23.57 -20.81
CA SER A 85 8.24 22.34 -20.01
C SER A 85 9.33 22.56 -18.94
N GLU A 86 9.58 23.82 -18.56
CA GLU A 86 10.65 24.21 -17.63
C GLU A 86 10.43 23.59 -16.25
N ASP A 87 9.17 23.53 -15.83
CA ASP A 87 8.74 22.98 -14.55
C ASP A 87 8.91 21.46 -14.52
N TYR A 88 8.43 20.77 -15.55
CA TYR A 88 8.55 19.32 -15.65
C TYR A 88 10.03 18.92 -15.67
N ASP A 89 10.86 19.51 -16.53
CA ASP A 89 12.31 19.27 -16.53
C ASP A 89 12.94 19.47 -15.15
N LEU A 90 12.64 20.61 -14.48
CA LEU A 90 13.17 20.91 -13.15
C LEU A 90 12.79 19.85 -12.12
N TRP A 91 11.52 19.43 -12.09
CA TRP A 91 11.06 18.42 -11.13
C TRP A 91 11.69 17.04 -11.41
N THR A 92 11.91 16.66 -12.68
CA THR A 92 12.61 15.40 -13.01
C THR A 92 14.09 15.39 -12.62
N ARG A 93 14.72 16.57 -12.49
CA ARG A 93 16.07 16.70 -11.92
C ARG A 93 16.03 16.72 -10.40
N ALA A 94 15.09 17.45 -9.80
CA ALA A 94 14.94 17.56 -8.35
C ALA A 94 14.67 16.19 -7.69
N ILE A 95 13.81 15.36 -8.29
CA ILE A 95 13.46 14.04 -7.74
C ILE A 95 14.65 13.06 -7.64
N ARG A 96 15.77 13.38 -8.30
CA ARG A 96 17.02 12.58 -8.22
C ARG A 96 17.78 12.81 -6.92
N VAL A 97 17.53 13.92 -6.23
CA VAL A 97 18.27 14.36 -5.04
C VAL A 97 17.38 14.62 -3.83
N THR A 98 16.06 14.69 -4.01
CA THR A 98 15.10 14.88 -2.91
C THR A 98 13.77 14.19 -3.22
N LYS A 99 12.98 13.89 -2.19
CA LYS A 99 11.59 13.48 -2.42
C LYS A 99 10.73 14.67 -2.84
N LEU A 100 9.71 14.39 -3.66
CA LEU A 100 8.64 15.33 -4.01
C LEU A 100 7.33 14.79 -3.42
N GLY A 101 6.49 15.69 -2.90
CA GLY A 101 5.19 15.31 -2.39
C GLY A 101 4.09 16.35 -2.62
N ASN A 102 2.86 16.02 -2.24
CA ASN A 102 1.72 16.92 -2.38
C ASN A 102 0.82 16.87 -1.16
N VAL A 103 0.49 18.05 -0.62
CA VAL A 103 -0.57 18.19 0.40
C VAL A 103 -1.89 17.74 -0.23
N GLN A 104 -2.58 16.80 0.41
CA GLN A 104 -3.77 16.14 -0.12
C GLN A 104 -5.07 16.97 -0.04
N GLU A 105 -4.95 18.29 -0.17
CA GLU A 105 -6.03 19.27 -0.09
C GLU A 105 -6.02 20.23 -1.28
N VAL A 106 -7.20 20.72 -1.68
CA VAL A 106 -7.34 21.77 -2.70
C VAL A 106 -7.00 23.11 -2.06
N LEU A 107 -5.85 23.69 -2.46
CA LEU A 107 -5.33 24.93 -1.84
C LEU A 107 -4.97 26.02 -2.85
N LEU A 108 -5.34 25.82 -4.12
CA LEU A 108 -5.20 26.77 -5.20
C LEU A 108 -6.41 26.64 -6.13
N ARG A 109 -6.94 27.77 -6.56
CA ARG A 109 -7.84 27.86 -7.70
C ARG A 109 -7.03 28.29 -8.91
N TYR A 110 -6.93 27.39 -9.88
CA TYR A 110 -6.12 27.53 -11.10
C TYR A 110 -6.94 28.15 -12.23
N ARG A 111 -6.48 29.27 -12.78
CA ARG A 111 -7.21 29.96 -13.86
C ARG A 111 -6.90 29.28 -15.19
N ARG A 112 -7.95 28.87 -15.92
CA ARG A 112 -7.78 28.32 -17.28
C ARG A 112 -8.75 28.97 -18.27
N HIS A 113 -8.23 29.36 -19.43
CA HIS A 113 -9.01 29.91 -20.55
C HIS A 113 -8.36 29.52 -21.89
N ASN A 114 -9.06 29.72 -23.01
CA ASN A 114 -8.60 29.27 -24.34
C ASN A 114 -7.23 29.82 -24.77
N GLU A 115 -6.84 31.00 -24.26
CA GLU A 115 -5.54 31.61 -24.53
C GLU A 115 -4.42 31.18 -23.54
N SER A 116 -4.70 30.30 -22.58
CA SER A 116 -3.68 29.82 -21.65
C SER A 116 -2.55 29.11 -22.43
N ALA A 117 -1.29 29.34 -22.02
CA ALA A 117 -0.12 28.78 -22.72
C ALA A 117 -0.17 27.26 -22.89
N SER A 118 -0.75 26.55 -21.91
CA SER A 118 -0.95 25.09 -21.94
C SER A 118 -1.90 24.61 -23.03
N ILE A 119 -2.74 25.49 -23.58
CA ILE A 119 -3.62 25.21 -24.72
C ILE A 119 -2.94 25.65 -26.02
N ALA A 120 -2.41 26.88 -26.05
CA ALA A 120 -1.82 27.47 -27.25
C ALA A 120 -0.53 26.76 -27.74
N HIS A 121 0.22 26.14 -26.82
CA HIS A 121 1.53 25.52 -27.12
C HIS A 121 1.56 24.01 -26.83
N MET A 122 0.41 23.35 -26.87
CA MET A 122 0.27 21.93 -26.48
C MET A 122 1.21 20.99 -27.26
N ASP A 123 1.33 21.17 -28.58
CA ASP A 123 2.20 20.32 -29.42
C ASP A 123 3.69 20.49 -29.10
N GLU A 124 4.11 21.73 -28.83
CA GLU A 124 5.50 22.03 -28.47
C GLU A 124 5.84 21.51 -27.08
N MET A 125 4.94 21.69 -26.11
CA MET A 125 5.02 21.12 -24.77
C MET A 125 5.13 19.59 -24.84
N HIS A 126 4.26 18.93 -25.60
CA HIS A 126 4.30 17.48 -25.76
C HIS A 126 5.64 16.99 -26.36
N ARG A 127 6.18 17.72 -27.35
CA ARG A 127 7.49 17.41 -27.93
C ARG A 127 8.62 17.52 -26.91
N LEU A 128 8.61 18.57 -26.09
CA LEU A 128 9.61 18.80 -25.05
C LEU A 128 9.50 17.76 -23.92
N ASP A 129 8.29 17.43 -23.49
CA ASP A 129 8.01 16.39 -22.49
C ASP A 129 8.57 15.03 -22.91
N VAL A 130 8.42 14.65 -24.17
CA VAL A 130 9.05 13.42 -24.70
C VAL A 130 10.58 13.50 -24.58
N GLY A 131 11.17 14.66 -24.87
CA GLY A 131 12.60 14.92 -24.65
C GLY A 131 13.02 14.78 -23.19
N VAL A 132 12.23 15.32 -22.25
CA VAL A 132 12.42 15.15 -20.79
C VAL A 132 12.39 13.67 -20.42
N LYS A 133 11.40 12.92 -20.89
CA LYS A 133 11.26 11.47 -20.64
C LYS A 133 12.44 10.66 -21.20
N ILE A 134 12.97 11.02 -22.36
CA ILE A 134 14.19 10.39 -22.92
C ILE A 134 15.39 10.66 -22.02
N ARG A 135 15.58 11.90 -21.53
CA ARG A 135 16.64 12.22 -20.55
C ARG A 135 16.46 11.45 -19.25
N MET A 136 15.21 11.27 -18.81
CA MET A 136 14.92 10.46 -17.63
C MET A 136 15.30 8.99 -17.83
N ILE A 137 14.96 8.39 -18.97
CA ILE A 137 15.32 7.01 -19.31
C ILE A 137 16.84 6.88 -19.44
N GLY A 138 17.51 7.81 -20.13
CA GLY A 138 18.97 7.84 -20.22
C GLY A 138 19.66 7.93 -18.86
N TYR A 139 19.07 8.65 -17.89
CA TYR A 139 19.60 8.66 -16.52
C TYR A 139 19.46 7.30 -15.81
N LEU A 140 18.45 6.50 -16.15
CA LEU A 140 18.27 5.14 -15.61
C LEU A 140 19.22 4.12 -16.24
N VAL A 141 19.44 4.18 -17.56
CA VAL A 141 20.13 3.13 -18.32
C VAL A 141 21.55 3.51 -18.80
N GLY A 142 21.89 4.80 -18.79
CA GLY A 142 23.11 5.35 -19.36
C GLY A 142 22.95 5.82 -20.80
N ASP A 143 24.05 5.86 -21.54
CA ASP A 143 24.09 6.41 -22.89
C ASP A 143 23.18 5.64 -23.86
N LEU A 144 22.30 6.37 -24.53
CA LEU A 144 21.41 5.88 -25.57
C LEU A 144 21.97 6.28 -26.93
N SER A 145 22.08 5.32 -27.86
CA SER A 145 22.48 5.64 -29.23
C SER A 145 21.39 6.48 -29.93
N PRO A 146 21.72 7.21 -31.01
CA PRO A 146 20.71 7.94 -31.78
C PRO A 146 19.55 7.05 -32.28
N ALA A 147 19.83 5.78 -32.59
CA ALA A 147 18.81 4.80 -32.96
C ALA A 147 17.91 4.43 -31.78
N ASP A 148 18.48 4.22 -30.59
CA ASP A 148 17.71 3.96 -29.37
C ASP A 148 16.79 5.13 -29.05
N VAL A 149 17.31 6.36 -29.12
CA VAL A 149 16.53 7.58 -28.89
C VAL A 149 15.35 7.67 -29.87
N ALA A 150 15.57 7.40 -31.16
CA ALA A 150 14.50 7.43 -32.16
C ALA A 150 13.41 6.40 -31.86
N GLN A 151 13.78 5.17 -31.50
CA GLN A 151 12.82 4.11 -31.20
C GLN A 151 12.05 4.37 -29.91
N ILE A 152 12.72 4.81 -28.85
CA ILE A 152 12.09 5.20 -27.58
C ILE A 152 11.14 6.38 -27.78
N THR A 153 11.51 7.36 -28.61
CA THR A 153 10.64 8.49 -28.96
C THR A 153 9.33 8.00 -29.58
N ALA A 154 9.42 7.11 -30.59
CA ALA A 154 8.24 6.55 -31.23
C ALA A 154 7.36 5.77 -30.23
N MET A 155 7.98 4.97 -29.35
CA MET A 155 7.29 4.23 -28.29
C MET A 155 6.58 5.16 -27.29
N LEU A 156 7.21 6.26 -26.87
CA LEU A 156 6.64 7.23 -25.93
C LEU A 156 5.47 8.02 -26.52
N ARG A 157 5.47 8.22 -27.85
CA ARG A 157 4.37 8.85 -28.59
C ARG A 157 3.23 7.90 -28.95
N GLY A 158 3.37 6.61 -28.64
CA GLY A 158 2.40 5.59 -29.03
C GLY A 158 2.38 5.31 -30.54
N GLU A 159 3.41 5.73 -31.28
CA GLU A 159 3.52 5.49 -32.72
C GLU A 159 3.66 3.99 -33.03
N SER A 160 3.29 3.59 -34.24
CA SER A 160 3.41 2.19 -34.68
C SER A 160 4.86 1.81 -34.94
N VAL A 161 5.49 1.23 -33.93
CA VAL A 161 6.72 0.42 -34.06
C VAL A 161 6.31 -1.04 -34.28
N ASP A 162 7.10 -1.81 -35.03
CA ASP A 162 6.88 -3.24 -35.13
C ASP A 162 6.99 -3.90 -33.74
N GLU A 163 6.11 -4.85 -33.46
CA GLU A 163 5.98 -5.43 -32.11
C GLU A 163 7.27 -6.12 -31.65
N ALA A 164 7.99 -6.77 -32.59
CA ALA A 164 9.26 -7.43 -32.29
C ALA A 164 10.35 -6.43 -31.89
N GLY A 165 10.54 -5.36 -32.66
CA GLY A 165 11.48 -4.29 -32.33
C GLY A 165 11.12 -3.57 -31.04
N ARG A 166 9.82 -3.38 -30.76
CA ARG A 166 9.35 -2.82 -29.49
C ARG A 166 9.75 -3.70 -28.30
N LEU A 167 9.56 -5.01 -28.41
CA LEU A 167 9.90 -5.96 -27.35
C LEU A 167 11.42 -6.06 -27.14
N ASP A 168 12.20 -6.06 -28.21
CA ASP A 168 13.67 -6.04 -28.13
C ASP A 168 14.18 -4.77 -27.43
N MET A 169 13.63 -3.60 -27.80
CA MET A 169 13.97 -2.34 -27.14
C MET A 169 13.60 -2.35 -25.65
N LEU A 170 12.42 -2.85 -25.29
CA LEU A 170 12.03 -2.97 -23.88
C LEU A 170 12.96 -3.90 -23.11
N ALA A 171 13.26 -5.08 -23.66
CA ALA A 171 14.18 -6.03 -23.04
C ALA A 171 15.58 -5.41 -22.85
N LYS A 172 16.08 -4.69 -23.88
CA LYS A 172 17.35 -3.95 -23.82
C LYS A 172 17.32 -2.89 -22.71
N LEU A 173 16.28 -2.07 -22.62
CA LEU A 173 16.15 -1.05 -21.58
C LEU A 173 16.11 -1.67 -20.18
N MET A 174 15.28 -2.69 -19.99
CA MET A 174 15.14 -3.42 -18.73
C MET A 174 16.47 -3.99 -18.24
N ALA A 175 17.23 -4.64 -19.13
CA ALA A 175 18.54 -5.20 -18.82
C ALA A 175 19.61 -4.12 -18.55
N SER A 176 19.41 -2.91 -19.07
CA SER A 176 20.39 -1.81 -18.97
C SER A 176 20.17 -0.90 -17.76
N ILE A 177 19.13 -1.11 -16.94
CA ILE A 177 18.86 -0.25 -15.77
C ILE A 177 20.01 -0.33 -14.76
N LYS A 178 20.65 0.82 -14.50
CA LYS A 178 21.71 1.01 -13.52
C LYS A 178 21.22 1.61 -12.19
N ARG A 179 20.01 2.16 -12.18
CA ARG A 179 19.41 2.91 -11.06
C ARG A 179 18.12 2.26 -10.57
N THR A 180 18.25 1.03 -10.08
CA THR A 180 17.14 0.24 -9.53
C THR A 180 16.53 0.86 -8.26
N ASP A 181 17.22 1.82 -7.63
CA ASP A 181 16.71 2.64 -6.54
C ASP A 181 15.59 3.61 -6.98
N LEU A 182 15.55 3.98 -8.27
CA LEU A 182 14.61 4.94 -8.84
C LEU A 182 13.50 4.28 -9.67
N CYS A 183 13.84 3.23 -10.40
CA CYS A 183 12.92 2.51 -11.27
C CYS A 183 13.40 1.08 -11.47
N SER A 184 12.57 0.10 -11.14
CA SER A 184 12.83 -1.31 -11.43
C SER A 184 12.53 -1.65 -12.91
N PRO A 185 13.10 -2.74 -13.47
CA PRO A 185 12.81 -3.17 -14.83
C PRO A 185 11.31 -3.30 -15.16
N ILE A 186 10.54 -3.84 -14.21
CA ILE A 186 9.11 -4.06 -14.35
C ILE A 186 8.31 -2.74 -14.33
N GLU A 187 8.77 -1.75 -13.56
CA GLU A 187 8.16 -0.42 -13.53
C GLU A 187 8.43 0.34 -14.83
N LEU A 188 9.63 0.20 -15.40
CA LEU A 188 9.91 0.79 -16.71
C LEU A 188 9.08 0.12 -17.82
N ALA A 189 8.99 -1.21 -17.82
CA ALA A 189 8.13 -1.94 -18.75
C ALA A 189 6.66 -1.51 -18.63
N SER A 190 6.19 -1.30 -17.40
CA SER A 190 4.85 -0.80 -17.11
C SER A 190 4.54 0.54 -17.76
N VAL A 191 5.48 1.49 -17.74
CA VAL A 191 5.29 2.81 -18.38
C VAL A 191 4.92 2.63 -19.85
N PHE A 192 5.69 1.83 -20.58
CA PHE A 192 5.43 1.59 -21.99
C PHE A 192 4.18 0.75 -22.23
N HIS A 193 3.90 -0.22 -21.33
CA HIS A 193 2.66 -1.00 -21.40
C HIS A 193 1.41 -0.12 -21.23
N GLN A 194 1.45 0.88 -20.34
CA GLN A 194 0.36 1.83 -20.14
C GLN A 194 0.16 2.77 -21.35
N ILE A 195 1.24 3.13 -22.06
CA ILE A 195 1.15 3.95 -23.27
C ILE A 195 0.51 3.16 -24.42
N LYS A 196 0.94 1.92 -24.60
CA LYS A 196 0.38 1.00 -25.60
C LYS A 196 0.48 -0.43 -25.04
N PRO A 197 -0.61 -1.11 -24.70
CA PRO A 197 -0.49 -2.47 -24.15
C PRO A 197 0.25 -3.41 -25.10
N LEU A 198 1.11 -4.26 -24.54
CA LEU A 198 1.70 -5.39 -25.25
C LEU A 198 0.66 -6.52 -25.29
N ALA A 199 0.74 -7.40 -26.29
CA ALA A 199 0.00 -8.65 -26.24
C ALA A 199 0.34 -9.42 -24.95
N ARG A 200 -0.65 -10.08 -24.35
CA ARG A 200 -0.51 -10.73 -23.05
C ARG A 200 0.65 -11.73 -23.01
N ASP A 201 0.80 -12.53 -24.06
CA ASP A 201 1.85 -13.53 -24.16
C ASP A 201 3.25 -12.90 -24.29
N ASP A 202 3.34 -11.77 -24.99
CA ASP A 202 4.59 -11.03 -25.12
C ASP A 202 4.97 -10.32 -23.81
N PHE A 203 4.00 -9.74 -23.11
CA PHE A 203 4.22 -9.17 -21.78
C PHE A 203 4.64 -10.25 -20.78
N ALA A 204 4.02 -11.43 -20.86
CA ALA A 204 4.38 -12.56 -20.03
C ALA A 204 5.80 -13.05 -20.32
N ARG A 205 6.17 -13.18 -21.61
CA ARG A 205 7.54 -13.54 -21.99
C ARG A 205 8.56 -12.51 -21.52
N LEU A 206 8.25 -11.22 -21.63
CA LEU A 206 9.14 -10.12 -21.22
C LEU A 206 9.39 -10.12 -19.70
N CYS A 207 8.38 -10.45 -18.90
CA CYS A 207 8.43 -10.36 -17.45
C CYS A 207 8.73 -11.71 -16.75
N SER A 208 9.02 -12.78 -17.50
CA SER A 208 9.04 -14.13 -16.94
C SER A 208 10.06 -14.34 -15.84
N ASP A 209 11.27 -13.84 -16.03
CA ASP A 209 12.36 -13.99 -15.07
C ASP A 209 12.06 -13.15 -13.82
N ILE A 210 11.53 -11.94 -14.02
CA ILE A 210 11.15 -11.05 -12.93
C ILE A 210 10.07 -11.68 -12.07
N ILE A 211 9.02 -12.23 -12.69
CA ILE A 211 7.91 -12.90 -11.98
C ILE A 211 8.39 -14.13 -11.23
N SER A 212 9.32 -14.90 -11.82
CA SER A 212 9.91 -16.07 -11.17
C SER A 212 10.71 -15.71 -9.92
N ASP A 213 11.26 -14.49 -9.88
CA ASP A 213 12.04 -13.95 -8.76
C ASP A 213 11.19 -13.21 -7.71
N ILE A 214 9.90 -12.93 -7.97
CA ILE A 214 9.01 -12.29 -6.98
C ILE A 214 8.92 -13.18 -5.74
N PRO A 215 9.31 -12.69 -4.54
CA PRO A 215 9.23 -13.48 -3.32
C PRO A 215 7.78 -13.75 -2.93
N ILE A 216 7.48 -15.01 -2.63
CA ILE A 216 6.17 -15.46 -2.10
C ILE A 216 6.33 -15.75 -0.62
N PHE A 217 5.65 -14.99 0.23
CA PHE A 217 5.61 -15.19 1.67
C PHE A 217 4.33 -15.91 2.08
N VAL A 218 4.48 -17.10 2.66
CA VAL A 218 3.38 -17.89 3.23
C VAL A 218 3.43 -17.77 4.75
N ILE A 219 2.37 -17.23 5.37
CA ILE A 219 2.30 -17.05 6.84
C ILE A 219 1.85 -18.36 7.49
N SER A 220 2.77 -19.11 8.11
CA SER A 220 2.44 -20.35 8.79
C SER A 220 2.17 -20.13 10.29
N PHE A 221 1.06 -20.66 10.78
CA PHE A 221 0.77 -20.75 12.22
C PHE A 221 -0.07 -22.00 12.53
N ASN A 222 0.57 -23.02 13.11
CA ASN A 222 -0.08 -24.24 13.63
C ASN A 222 -0.96 -25.03 12.64
N HIS A 223 -0.80 -24.84 11.33
CA HIS A 223 -1.45 -25.61 10.27
C HIS A 223 -0.42 -26.15 9.27
N LEU A 224 -0.07 -27.42 9.40
CA LEU A 224 0.77 -28.18 8.49
C LEU A 224 0.04 -28.50 7.19
N THR A 225 -1.19 -29.03 7.25
CA THR A 225 -1.88 -29.52 6.04
C THR A 225 -2.07 -28.41 5.00
N TYR A 226 -2.47 -27.22 5.43
CA TYR A 226 -2.61 -26.07 4.55
C TYR A 226 -1.28 -25.54 4.03
N LEU A 227 -0.26 -25.53 4.88
CA LEU A 227 1.07 -25.12 4.45
C LEU A 227 1.58 -26.03 3.33
N GLN A 228 1.48 -27.36 3.51
CA GLN A 228 1.90 -28.32 2.49
C GLN A 228 1.16 -28.11 1.17
N ALA A 229 -0.16 -27.98 1.21
CA ALA A 229 -0.95 -27.76 0.00
C ALA A 229 -0.61 -26.44 -0.73
N SER A 230 -0.32 -25.38 0.03
CA SER A 230 0.18 -24.11 -0.53
C SER A 230 1.56 -24.24 -1.17
N ILE A 231 2.49 -24.88 -0.49
CA ILE A 231 3.84 -25.12 -1.02
C ILE A 231 3.77 -25.94 -2.30
N ASP A 232 3.05 -27.06 -2.28
CA ASP A 232 2.87 -27.94 -3.44
C ASP A 232 2.27 -27.19 -4.64
N TYR A 233 1.30 -26.31 -4.40
CA TYR A 233 0.72 -25.47 -5.44
C TYR A 233 1.76 -24.52 -6.06
N PHE A 234 2.53 -23.80 -5.24
CA PHE A 234 3.53 -22.86 -5.74
C PHE A 234 4.67 -23.55 -6.47
N GLU A 235 5.12 -24.71 -6.00
CA GLU A 235 6.13 -25.51 -6.68
C GLU A 235 5.61 -26.03 -8.03
N LYS A 236 4.37 -26.54 -8.08
CA LYS A 236 3.72 -26.97 -9.32
C LYS A 236 3.57 -25.83 -10.32
N ALA A 237 3.31 -24.61 -9.83
CA ALA A 237 3.24 -23.41 -10.65
C ALA A 237 4.62 -22.89 -11.12
N GLY A 238 5.72 -23.48 -10.64
CA GLY A 238 7.09 -23.17 -11.05
C GLY A 238 7.72 -22.02 -10.27
N PHE A 239 7.11 -21.55 -9.18
CA PHE A 239 7.70 -20.52 -8.33
C PHE A 239 8.87 -21.08 -7.52
N LYS A 240 9.98 -20.33 -7.49
CA LYS A 240 11.23 -20.77 -6.82
C LYS A 240 11.53 -19.96 -5.57
N ASN A 241 11.12 -18.69 -5.52
CA ASN A 241 11.42 -17.78 -4.42
C ASN A 241 10.37 -17.85 -3.30
N ILE A 242 10.19 -19.03 -2.73
CA ILE A 242 9.17 -19.30 -1.70
C ILE A 242 9.79 -19.13 -0.30
N HIS A 243 9.13 -18.32 0.52
CA HIS A 243 9.48 -18.04 1.90
C HIS A 243 8.36 -18.45 2.84
N ILE A 244 8.69 -19.22 3.87
CA ILE A 244 7.74 -19.57 4.93
C ILE A 244 8.01 -18.67 6.12
N ILE A 245 7.00 -17.95 6.61
CA ILE A 245 7.09 -17.19 7.85
C ILE A 245 6.43 -18.01 8.94
N ASP A 246 7.23 -18.64 9.80
CA ASP A 246 6.70 -19.31 10.97
C ASP A 246 6.37 -18.28 12.05
N ASN A 247 5.08 -18.02 12.22
CA ASN A 247 4.55 -16.97 13.10
C ASN A 247 4.41 -17.46 14.56
N ALA A 248 5.48 -18.10 15.05
CA ALA A 248 5.60 -18.74 16.36
C ALA A 248 4.67 -19.96 16.55
N SER A 249 4.77 -20.94 15.65
CA SER A 249 4.04 -22.20 15.76
C SER A 249 4.55 -23.06 16.93
N ALA A 250 3.63 -23.82 17.53
CA ALA A 250 3.89 -24.80 18.58
C ALA A 250 3.48 -26.24 18.19
N TYR A 251 2.75 -26.41 17.08
CA TYR A 251 2.30 -27.72 16.61
C TYR A 251 3.49 -28.60 16.20
N PRO A 252 3.79 -29.72 16.91
CA PRO A 252 5.04 -30.45 16.70
C PRO A 252 5.26 -30.97 15.26
N PRO A 253 4.27 -31.57 14.57
CA PRO A 253 4.44 -32.01 13.19
C PRO A 253 4.78 -30.86 12.23
N LEU A 254 4.17 -29.68 12.42
CA LEU A 254 4.52 -28.49 11.64
C LEU A 254 5.96 -28.05 11.94
N VAL A 255 6.36 -28.00 13.20
CA VAL A 255 7.72 -27.59 13.59
C VAL A 255 8.77 -28.55 12.99
N GLU A 256 8.50 -29.85 12.97
CA GLU A 256 9.37 -30.84 12.31
C GLU A 256 9.44 -30.63 10.80
N TYR A 257 8.30 -30.43 10.13
CA TYR A 257 8.24 -30.10 8.72
C TYR A 257 9.04 -28.83 8.37
N LEU A 258 8.89 -27.76 9.16
CA LEU A 258 9.60 -26.50 8.96
C LEU A 258 11.12 -26.67 9.11
N ARG A 259 11.59 -27.49 10.06
CA ARG A 259 13.02 -27.79 10.24
C ARG A 259 13.60 -28.60 9.07
N ALA A 260 12.81 -29.48 8.48
CA ALA A 260 13.20 -30.31 7.34
C ALA A 260 12.97 -29.62 5.98
N SER A 261 12.33 -28.45 5.97
CA SER A 261 11.92 -27.78 4.73
C SER A 261 13.14 -27.34 3.90
N PRO A 262 13.14 -27.58 2.58
CA PRO A 262 14.16 -27.06 1.68
C PRO A 262 13.99 -25.54 1.42
N HIS A 263 12.85 -24.97 1.80
CA HIS A 263 12.55 -23.55 1.62
C HIS A 263 13.16 -22.69 2.71
N ARG A 264 13.23 -21.38 2.44
CA ARG A 264 13.72 -20.43 3.43
C ARG A 264 12.63 -20.14 4.47
N VAL A 265 12.82 -20.70 5.67
CA VAL A 265 11.95 -20.47 6.82
C VAL A 265 12.42 -19.29 7.66
N HIS A 266 11.51 -18.37 7.97
CA HIS A 266 11.71 -17.22 8.83
C HIS A 266 10.97 -17.44 10.15
N TYR A 267 11.70 -17.90 11.17
CA TYR A 267 11.15 -18.10 12.50
C TYR A 267 10.93 -16.77 13.24
N MET A 268 9.71 -16.53 13.71
CA MET A 268 9.35 -15.40 14.55
C MET A 268 9.37 -15.80 16.03
N GLY A 269 9.85 -14.90 16.90
CA GLY A 269 9.88 -15.15 18.35
C GLY A 269 8.54 -14.95 19.05
N ILE A 270 7.60 -14.26 18.38
CA ILE A 270 6.23 -14.02 18.85
C ILE A 270 5.28 -14.11 17.65
N ASN A 271 3.99 -14.32 17.91
CA ASN A 271 2.96 -14.27 16.88
C ASN A 271 2.55 -12.81 16.61
N TYR A 272 2.88 -12.31 15.42
CA TYR A 272 2.56 -10.95 14.95
C TYR A 272 1.21 -10.85 14.23
N LYS A 273 0.35 -11.88 14.34
CA LYS A 273 -0.90 -12.02 13.59
C LYS A 273 -0.64 -11.97 12.08
N HIS A 274 -1.67 -11.66 11.30
CA HIS A 274 -1.62 -11.60 9.84
C HIS A 274 -0.73 -10.45 9.30
N THR A 275 -0.33 -9.49 10.13
CA THR A 275 0.50 -8.35 9.75
C THR A 275 2.01 -8.60 9.95
N VAL A 276 2.44 -9.84 10.21
CA VAL A 276 3.83 -10.23 10.51
C VAL A 276 4.87 -9.68 9.52
N LEU A 277 4.55 -9.66 8.22
CA LEU A 277 5.46 -9.15 7.20
C LEU A 277 5.78 -7.67 7.41
N PHE A 278 4.77 -6.89 7.83
CA PHE A 278 4.86 -5.45 8.00
C PHE A 278 5.37 -5.07 9.39
N ASP A 279 4.89 -5.74 10.44
CA ASP A 279 5.11 -5.33 11.84
C ASP A 279 6.43 -5.83 12.42
N SER A 280 6.99 -6.93 11.90
CA SER A 280 8.26 -7.48 12.40
C SER A 280 9.49 -6.64 12.03
N LEU A 281 9.35 -5.70 11.07
CA LEU A 281 10.42 -4.91 10.44
C LEU A 281 11.54 -5.73 9.75
N LYS A 282 11.58 -7.05 9.95
CA LYS A 282 12.55 -7.99 9.34
C LYS A 282 12.50 -7.96 7.82
N PHE A 283 11.33 -7.70 7.24
CA PHE A 283 11.09 -7.68 5.81
C PHE A 283 11.04 -6.28 5.22
N LYS A 284 11.33 -5.23 6.01
CA LYS A 284 11.14 -3.83 5.60
C LYS A 284 11.80 -3.52 4.27
N LYS A 285 13.04 -3.99 4.03
CA LYS A 285 13.75 -3.74 2.77
C LYS A 285 13.01 -4.30 1.55
N ILE A 286 12.44 -5.50 1.66
CA ILE A 286 11.69 -6.14 0.56
C ILE A 286 10.39 -5.39 0.34
N VAL A 287 9.67 -5.14 1.43
CA VAL A 287 8.41 -4.40 1.48
C VAL A 287 8.58 -2.99 0.88
N ASP A 288 9.71 -2.33 1.12
CA ASP A 288 10.02 -0.99 0.61
C ASP A 288 10.39 -0.94 -0.88
N SER A 289 10.86 -2.03 -1.47
CA SER A 289 11.65 -1.96 -2.73
C SER A 289 11.35 -3.06 -3.74
N ASN A 290 10.59 -4.09 -3.39
CA ASN A 290 10.25 -5.19 -4.28
C ASN A 290 8.73 -5.39 -4.38
N TYR A 291 8.28 -5.87 -5.53
CA TYR A 291 7.00 -6.57 -5.60
C TYR A 291 7.12 -7.87 -4.80
N PHE A 292 6.07 -8.26 -4.10
CA PHE A 292 6.04 -9.49 -3.31
C PHE A 292 4.63 -10.06 -3.25
N VAL A 293 4.50 -11.36 -3.04
CA VAL A 293 3.23 -12.01 -2.71
C VAL A 293 3.20 -12.27 -1.21
N LEU A 294 2.06 -12.00 -0.59
CA LEU A 294 1.77 -12.42 0.79
C LEU A 294 0.47 -13.23 0.78
N THR A 295 0.48 -14.38 1.44
CA THR A 295 -0.68 -15.27 1.52
C THR A 295 -0.73 -15.98 2.86
N ASP A 296 -1.96 -16.29 3.29
CA ASP A 296 -2.23 -17.32 4.28
C ASP A 296 -2.19 -18.70 3.57
N PRO A 297 -1.82 -19.78 4.28
CA PRO A 297 -1.64 -21.11 3.68
C PRO A 297 -2.97 -21.79 3.32
N ASP A 298 -4.08 -21.27 3.83
CA ASP A 298 -5.41 -21.86 3.72
C ASP A 298 -6.25 -21.24 2.58
N VAL A 299 -5.59 -20.52 1.68
CA VAL A 299 -6.16 -19.86 0.51
C VAL A 299 -5.48 -20.43 -0.73
N LEU A 300 -6.19 -21.29 -1.47
CA LEU A 300 -5.63 -21.94 -2.66
C LEU A 300 -6.39 -21.54 -3.92
N PRO A 301 -5.68 -21.22 -5.02
CA PRO A 301 -6.34 -20.98 -6.29
C PRO A 301 -7.18 -22.19 -6.75
N VAL A 302 -8.27 -21.89 -7.45
CA VAL A 302 -9.15 -22.92 -8.02
C VAL A 302 -8.42 -23.71 -9.11
N GLU A 303 -8.91 -24.90 -9.45
CA GLU A 303 -8.25 -25.79 -10.42
C GLU A 303 -8.15 -25.18 -11.81
N GLU A 304 -9.13 -24.35 -12.17
CA GLU A 304 -9.22 -23.62 -13.43
C GLU A 304 -8.25 -22.42 -13.49
N CYS A 305 -7.69 -22.01 -12.35
CA CYS A 305 -6.77 -20.89 -12.29
C CYS A 305 -5.48 -21.22 -13.04
N PRO A 306 -5.10 -20.42 -14.06
CA PRO A 306 -3.85 -20.64 -14.77
C PRO A 306 -2.64 -20.59 -13.83
N LEU A 307 -1.71 -21.52 -13.94
CA LEU A 307 -0.50 -21.55 -13.10
C LEU A 307 0.36 -20.28 -13.25
N ASN A 308 0.20 -19.57 -14.37
CA ASN A 308 0.83 -18.29 -14.66
C ASN A 308 -0.05 -17.09 -14.25
N PHE A 309 -0.92 -17.22 -13.23
CA PHE A 309 -1.84 -16.16 -12.80
C PHE A 309 -1.13 -14.86 -12.39
N LEU A 310 0.12 -14.93 -11.90
CA LEU A 310 0.82 -13.74 -11.41
C LEU A 310 1.10 -12.72 -12.53
N TYR A 311 1.16 -13.14 -13.79
CA TYR A 311 1.22 -12.22 -14.93
C TYR A 311 -0.05 -11.37 -15.05
N ALA A 312 -1.23 -11.97 -14.86
CA ALA A 312 -2.50 -11.25 -14.91
C ALA A 312 -2.61 -10.25 -13.75
N PHE A 313 -2.15 -10.64 -12.56
CA PHE A 313 -2.14 -9.77 -11.39
C PHE A 313 -1.21 -8.58 -11.59
N LEU A 314 -0.02 -8.85 -12.13
CA LEU A 314 0.97 -7.82 -12.39
C LEU A 314 0.48 -6.84 -13.45
N ASP A 315 -0.04 -7.32 -14.59
CA ASP A 315 -0.61 -6.49 -15.64
C ASP A 315 -1.69 -5.53 -15.09
N VAL A 316 -2.66 -6.07 -14.34
CA VAL A 316 -3.71 -5.27 -13.72
C VAL A 316 -3.12 -4.26 -12.72
N LEU A 317 -2.19 -4.66 -11.86
CA LEU A 317 -1.60 -3.78 -10.85
C LEU A 317 -0.79 -2.64 -11.48
N LEU A 318 -0.02 -2.95 -12.52
CA LEU A 318 0.81 -2.00 -13.25
C LEU A 318 -0.02 -0.98 -14.03
N SER A 319 -1.17 -1.41 -14.56
CA SER A 319 -2.10 -0.54 -15.29
C SER A 319 -2.93 0.36 -14.37
N HIS A 320 -2.86 0.15 -13.05
CA HIS A 320 -3.64 0.89 -12.06
C HIS A 320 -2.77 1.40 -10.90
N PRO A 321 -1.96 2.45 -11.13
CA PRO A 321 -0.97 2.94 -10.16
C PRO A 321 -1.56 3.45 -8.83
N ALA A 322 -2.87 3.73 -8.78
CA ALA A 322 -3.59 4.12 -7.56
C ALA A 322 -3.96 2.93 -6.64
N LYS A 323 -3.77 1.68 -7.10
CA LYS A 323 -4.00 0.48 -6.30
C LYS A 323 -2.69 -0.01 -5.69
N ASN A 324 -2.79 -0.56 -4.49
CA ASN A 324 -1.63 -1.04 -3.74
C ASN A 324 -1.37 -2.53 -3.96
N LYS A 325 -2.41 -3.30 -4.28
CA LYS A 325 -2.32 -4.75 -4.45
C LYS A 325 -3.42 -5.33 -5.33
N VAL A 326 -3.19 -6.52 -5.85
CA VAL A 326 -4.18 -7.33 -6.58
C VAL A 326 -4.20 -8.73 -5.96
N GLY A 327 -5.39 -9.23 -5.64
CA GLY A 327 -5.60 -10.54 -5.02
C GLY A 327 -6.67 -11.36 -5.74
N PHE A 328 -6.88 -12.59 -5.29
CA PHE A 328 -7.98 -13.42 -5.77
C PHE A 328 -9.34 -12.93 -5.24
N SER A 329 -10.41 -13.09 -6.01
CA SER A 329 -11.75 -13.22 -5.41
C SER A 329 -11.88 -14.61 -4.78
N LEU A 330 -12.74 -14.73 -3.77
CA LEU A 330 -13.02 -16.04 -3.16
C LEU A 330 -14.21 -16.68 -3.86
N LYS A 331 -14.07 -17.94 -4.28
CA LYS A 331 -15.12 -18.67 -4.99
C LYS A 331 -16.33 -18.89 -4.07
N LEU A 332 -17.52 -18.55 -4.56
CA LEU A 332 -18.76 -18.55 -3.76
C LEU A 332 -19.80 -19.56 -4.24
N ASP A 333 -19.74 -19.95 -5.51
CA ASP A 333 -20.74 -20.81 -6.16
C ASP A 333 -20.55 -22.31 -5.86
N ASP A 334 -19.48 -22.70 -5.17
CA ASP A 334 -19.18 -24.10 -4.80
C ASP A 334 -19.08 -24.37 -3.30
N LEU A 335 -19.56 -23.44 -2.46
CA LEU A 335 -19.59 -23.62 -1.00
C LEU A 335 -20.48 -24.82 -0.62
N PRO A 336 -20.01 -25.77 0.21
CA PRO A 336 -20.78 -26.94 0.55
C PRO A 336 -21.95 -26.62 1.49
N ASP A 337 -23.07 -27.32 1.31
CA ASP A 337 -24.28 -27.10 2.13
C ASP A 337 -24.10 -27.47 3.61
N HIS A 338 -23.10 -28.30 3.93
CA HIS A 338 -22.78 -28.64 5.32
C HIS A 338 -21.99 -27.55 6.06
N TYR A 339 -21.51 -26.51 5.36
CA TYR A 339 -20.79 -25.42 6.00
C TYR A 339 -21.77 -24.47 6.69
N GLU A 340 -21.77 -24.49 8.03
CA GLU A 340 -22.74 -23.77 8.87
C GLU A 340 -22.80 -22.25 8.60
N LEU A 341 -21.70 -21.64 8.13
CA LEU A 341 -21.60 -20.21 7.86
C LEU A 341 -21.75 -19.85 6.38
N LYS A 342 -22.22 -20.78 5.52
CA LYS A 342 -22.36 -20.57 4.07
C LYS A 342 -23.09 -19.28 3.72
N GLU A 343 -24.30 -19.07 4.25
CA GLU A 343 -25.10 -17.86 3.96
C GLU A 343 -24.40 -16.57 4.42
N ASN A 344 -23.68 -16.61 5.54
CA ASN A 344 -22.93 -15.46 6.05
C ASN A 344 -21.76 -15.11 5.12
N VAL A 345 -21.03 -16.13 4.62
CA VAL A 345 -19.95 -15.95 3.66
C VAL A 345 -20.47 -15.43 2.32
N LEU A 346 -21.55 -16.02 1.78
CA LEU A 346 -22.17 -15.57 0.53
C LEU A 346 -22.54 -14.08 0.58
N LYS A 347 -23.16 -13.64 1.68
CA LYS A 347 -23.50 -12.24 1.87
C LYS A 347 -22.27 -11.35 2.02
N TRP A 348 -21.29 -11.77 2.82
CA TRP A 348 -20.12 -10.94 3.13
C TRP A 348 -19.17 -10.80 1.94
N GLU A 349 -18.79 -11.91 1.30
CA GLU A 349 -17.88 -11.88 0.15
C GLU A 349 -18.58 -11.45 -1.14
N GLY A 350 -19.88 -11.73 -1.29
CA GLY A 350 -20.65 -11.35 -2.48
C GLY A 350 -20.62 -9.84 -2.75
N ARG A 351 -20.50 -9.00 -1.70
CA ARG A 351 -20.37 -7.54 -1.86
C ARG A 351 -19.10 -7.13 -2.62
N PHE A 352 -18.06 -7.95 -2.60
CA PHE A 352 -16.81 -7.65 -3.28
C PHE A 352 -16.90 -7.85 -4.79
N TYR A 353 -17.95 -8.48 -5.29
CA TYR A 353 -18.26 -8.60 -6.72
C TYR A 353 -19.05 -7.40 -7.28
N ALA A 354 -19.42 -6.41 -6.44
CA ALA A 354 -20.36 -5.35 -6.81
C ALA A 354 -19.80 -4.28 -7.76
N LYS A 355 -18.48 -4.17 -7.92
CA LYS A 355 -17.81 -3.11 -8.71
C LYS A 355 -16.88 -3.70 -9.78
N PRO A 356 -17.43 -4.32 -10.84
CA PRO A 356 -16.61 -4.89 -11.92
C PRO A 356 -15.84 -3.80 -12.67
N LYS A 357 -14.64 -4.17 -13.12
CA LYS A 357 -13.71 -3.40 -13.93
C LYS A 357 -13.09 -4.34 -14.96
N GLU A 358 -13.37 -4.07 -16.22
CA GLU A 358 -12.75 -4.81 -17.32
C GLU A 358 -11.33 -4.28 -17.58
N HIS A 359 -10.39 -5.19 -17.77
CA HIS A 359 -9.01 -4.93 -18.15
C HIS A 359 -8.62 -5.86 -19.29
N GLY A 360 -8.85 -5.40 -20.53
CA GLY A 360 -8.70 -6.25 -21.71
C GLY A 360 -9.69 -7.42 -21.68
N ALA A 361 -9.17 -8.64 -21.63
CA ALA A 361 -9.97 -9.87 -21.50
C ALA A 361 -10.10 -10.36 -20.05
N LEU A 362 -9.61 -9.59 -19.07
CA LEU A 362 -9.67 -9.91 -17.65
C LEU A 362 -10.79 -9.12 -16.98
N THR A 363 -11.49 -9.76 -16.07
CA THR A 363 -12.43 -9.08 -15.17
C THR A 363 -11.81 -8.97 -13.79
N ALA A 364 -11.81 -7.75 -13.24
CA ALA A 364 -11.42 -7.45 -11.87
C ALA A 364 -12.55 -6.73 -11.14
N TYR A 365 -12.49 -6.68 -9.80
CA TYR A 365 -13.46 -6.01 -8.96
C TYR A 365 -12.78 -5.01 -8.04
N ASP A 366 -13.24 -3.76 -8.06
CA ASP A 366 -12.76 -2.72 -7.16
C ASP A 366 -13.25 -2.98 -5.73
N ALA A 367 -12.46 -3.78 -5.01
CA ALA A 367 -12.80 -4.30 -3.70
C ALA A 367 -11.53 -4.49 -2.86
N PRO A 368 -11.62 -4.26 -1.54
CA PRO A 368 -10.49 -4.45 -0.66
C PRO A 368 -10.09 -5.93 -0.60
N VAL A 369 -8.79 -6.16 -0.61
CA VAL A 369 -8.17 -7.46 -0.30
C VAL A 369 -7.55 -7.34 1.08
N ASP A 370 -7.74 -8.34 1.94
CA ASP A 370 -7.06 -8.38 3.23
C ASP A 370 -5.64 -8.98 3.07
N THR A 371 -5.12 -9.72 4.05
CA THR A 371 -3.85 -10.45 3.98
C THR A 371 -3.94 -11.86 3.38
N THR A 372 -5.13 -12.26 2.94
CA THR A 372 -5.51 -13.62 2.49
C THR A 372 -4.65 -14.16 1.33
N PHE A 373 -4.54 -13.43 0.22
CA PHE A 373 -3.57 -13.65 -0.86
C PHE A 373 -3.52 -12.38 -1.74
N ALA A 374 -2.35 -11.76 -1.92
CA ALA A 374 -2.21 -10.71 -2.92
C ALA A 374 -0.78 -10.52 -3.42
N LEU A 375 -0.65 -10.04 -4.66
CA LEU A 375 0.54 -9.38 -5.18
C LEU A 375 0.54 -7.93 -4.72
N TYR A 376 1.61 -7.54 -4.05
CA TYR A 376 1.84 -6.20 -3.51
C TYR A 376 2.89 -5.46 -4.33
N ARG A 377 2.68 -4.16 -4.50
CA ARG A 377 3.70 -3.26 -5.07
C ARG A 377 4.62 -2.68 -3.97
N PRO A 378 5.88 -2.35 -4.27
CA PRO A 378 6.78 -1.77 -3.26
C PRO A 378 6.29 -0.42 -2.75
N ARG A 379 6.39 -0.20 -1.43
CA ARG A 379 6.04 1.08 -0.80
C ARG A 379 6.83 1.27 0.51
N LYS A 380 7.22 2.49 0.85
CA LYS A 380 7.96 2.74 2.11
C LYS A 380 7.06 2.81 3.34
N GLU A 381 5.79 3.13 3.12
CA GLU A 381 4.77 3.37 4.15
C GLU A 381 3.55 2.51 3.86
N TRP A 382 3.17 1.68 4.83
CA TRP A 382 2.08 0.69 4.66
C TRP A 382 0.89 0.94 5.57
N ARG A 383 1.05 1.80 6.59
CA ARG A 383 -0.01 2.14 7.55
C ARG A 383 -0.76 3.40 7.14
N THR A 384 -1.13 3.48 5.88
CA THR A 384 -1.90 4.58 5.31
C THR A 384 -3.34 4.14 5.10
N SER A 385 -4.28 5.10 5.04
CA SER A 385 -5.73 4.82 4.90
C SER A 385 -6.09 4.03 3.63
N ASP A 386 -5.21 4.02 2.64
CA ASP A 386 -5.37 3.33 1.37
C ASP A 386 -4.76 1.93 1.33
N PHE A 387 -4.25 1.38 2.45
CA PHE A 387 -3.65 0.03 2.49
C PHE A 387 -4.55 -1.05 1.85
N PHE A 388 -5.86 -0.94 2.05
CA PHE A 388 -6.86 -1.85 1.50
C PHE A 388 -7.25 -1.54 0.04
N SER A 389 -6.72 -0.48 -0.57
CA SER A 389 -6.94 -0.13 -1.98
C SER A 389 -6.38 -1.23 -2.87
N ALA A 390 -7.25 -2.05 -3.43
CA ALA A 390 -6.90 -3.24 -4.16
C ALA A 390 -7.87 -3.53 -5.32
N PHE A 391 -7.51 -4.52 -6.11
CA PHE A 391 -8.46 -5.25 -6.94
C PHE A 391 -8.52 -6.71 -6.51
N ARG A 392 -9.70 -7.30 -6.64
CA ARG A 392 -9.90 -8.76 -6.62
C ARG A 392 -10.11 -9.25 -8.04
N MET A 393 -9.41 -10.29 -8.45
CA MET A 393 -9.53 -10.86 -9.79
C MET A 393 -10.75 -11.77 -9.88
N GLY A 394 -11.47 -11.73 -11.00
CA GLY A 394 -12.59 -12.62 -11.27
C GLY A 394 -12.16 -13.94 -11.92
N TYR A 395 -13.11 -14.85 -12.10
CA TYR A 395 -12.89 -16.14 -12.75
C TYR A 395 -12.12 -16.00 -14.09
N PRO A 396 -11.13 -16.87 -14.37
CA PRO A 396 -10.71 -18.06 -13.62
C PRO A 396 -9.72 -17.79 -12.47
N TYR A 397 -9.45 -16.53 -12.14
CA TYR A 397 -8.53 -16.14 -11.07
C TYR A 397 -9.27 -16.00 -9.74
N GLU A 398 -9.80 -17.11 -9.26
CA GLU A 398 -10.44 -17.22 -7.95
C GLU A 398 -9.67 -18.19 -7.05
N ALA A 399 -9.89 -18.09 -5.74
CA ALA A 399 -9.34 -18.98 -4.75
C ALA A 399 -10.42 -19.55 -3.82
N ARG A 400 -10.17 -20.73 -3.28
CA ARG A 400 -10.94 -21.33 -2.20
C ARG A 400 -10.27 -21.00 -0.87
N HIS A 401 -11.06 -20.52 0.08
CA HIS A 401 -10.66 -20.50 1.48
C HIS A 401 -10.96 -21.88 2.07
N LEU A 402 -9.94 -22.74 2.14
CA LEU A 402 -10.04 -24.16 2.50
C LEU A 402 -10.84 -24.44 3.78
N PRO A 403 -10.81 -23.57 4.82
CA PRO A 403 -11.61 -23.77 6.01
C PRO A 403 -13.12 -23.89 5.78
N TRP A 404 -13.65 -23.34 4.68
CA TRP A 404 -15.08 -23.39 4.36
C TRP A 404 -15.54 -24.74 3.80
N TYR A 405 -14.60 -25.60 3.39
CA TYR A 405 -14.90 -26.89 2.76
C TYR A 405 -14.73 -28.07 3.73
N ARG A 406 -14.57 -27.78 5.02
CA ARG A 406 -14.35 -28.78 6.06
C ARG A 406 -15.66 -29.42 6.53
N ASP A 407 -15.59 -30.71 6.81
CA ASP A 407 -16.62 -31.43 7.56
C ASP A 407 -16.28 -31.42 9.06
N LEU A 408 -16.91 -30.51 9.81
CA LEU A 408 -16.67 -30.35 11.25
C LEU A 408 -17.11 -31.56 12.10
N SER A 409 -17.82 -32.54 11.51
CA SER A 409 -18.16 -33.79 12.18
C SER A 409 -16.98 -34.75 12.30
N LYS A 410 -15.87 -34.49 11.59
CA LYS A 410 -14.68 -35.34 11.52
C LYS A 410 -13.40 -34.52 11.72
N LEU A 411 -13.17 -34.10 12.96
CA LEU A 411 -11.96 -33.35 13.30
C LEU A 411 -10.71 -34.26 13.27
N THR A 412 -9.66 -33.75 12.63
CA THR A 412 -8.32 -34.33 12.64
C THR A 412 -7.55 -33.94 13.89
N ASP A 413 -6.48 -34.67 14.22
CA ASP A 413 -5.61 -34.35 15.37
C ASP A 413 -5.00 -32.94 15.28
N GLU A 414 -4.66 -32.49 14.07
CA GLU A 414 -4.19 -31.13 13.81
C GLU A 414 -5.25 -30.08 14.19
N GLU A 415 -6.51 -30.29 13.80
CA GLU A 415 -7.58 -29.35 14.09
C GLU A 415 -7.93 -29.31 15.57
N ILE A 416 -7.90 -30.47 16.24
CA ILE A 416 -8.06 -30.55 17.69
C ILE A 416 -6.96 -29.74 18.37
N TYR A 417 -5.71 -29.90 17.93
CA TYR A 417 -4.58 -29.13 18.45
C TYR A 417 -4.77 -27.63 18.23
N TYR A 418 -5.07 -27.20 17.01
CA TYR A 418 -5.25 -25.79 16.67
C TYR A 418 -6.36 -25.15 17.50
N ARG A 419 -7.52 -25.81 17.63
CA ARG A 419 -8.66 -25.34 18.43
C ARG A 419 -8.32 -25.21 19.91
N SER A 420 -7.42 -26.04 20.44
CA SER A 420 -6.98 -25.94 21.83
C SER A 420 -6.19 -24.64 22.11
N LEU A 421 -5.58 -24.05 21.08
CA LEU A 421 -4.77 -22.83 21.17
C LEU A 421 -5.53 -21.57 20.70
N ASP A 422 -6.48 -21.71 19.78
CA ASP A 422 -7.24 -20.59 19.23
C ASP A 422 -8.23 -20.02 20.27
N GLN A 423 -7.90 -18.84 20.79
CA GLN A 423 -8.79 -18.08 21.68
C GLN A 423 -9.83 -17.24 20.92
N GLY A 424 -10.26 -17.68 19.73
CA GLY A 424 -11.30 -17.04 18.91
C GLY A 424 -10.81 -15.88 18.05
N SER A 425 -9.65 -16.05 17.41
CA SER A 425 -8.90 -14.98 16.74
C SER A 425 -9.32 -14.65 15.30
N SER A 426 -10.07 -15.53 14.61
CA SER A 426 -10.55 -15.29 13.25
C SER A 426 -12.07 -15.49 13.10
N ASN A 427 -12.69 -14.68 12.24
CA ASN A 427 -14.14 -14.64 12.08
C ASN A 427 -14.72 -15.76 11.19
N TRP A 428 -13.88 -16.49 10.46
CA TRP A 428 -14.32 -17.39 9.38
C TRP A 428 -13.68 -18.80 9.39
N ASN A 429 -12.87 -19.14 10.40
CA ASN A 429 -12.13 -20.42 10.42
C ASN A 429 -12.94 -21.61 10.95
N GLY A 430 -14.25 -21.43 11.21
CA GLY A 430 -15.12 -22.50 11.71
C GLY A 430 -14.68 -23.10 13.06
N THR A 431 -13.82 -22.42 13.82
CA THR A 431 -13.34 -22.86 15.14
C THR A 431 -14.34 -22.59 16.25
N MET A 432 -15.29 -21.67 16.03
CA MET A 432 -16.38 -21.39 16.95
C MET A 432 -17.48 -22.44 16.79
N SER A 433 -17.95 -23.01 17.91
CA SER A 433 -19.15 -23.86 17.93
C SER A 433 -20.39 -23.12 17.43
N ALA A 434 -21.38 -23.85 16.91
CA ALA A 434 -22.68 -23.29 16.52
C ALA A 434 -23.28 -22.39 17.63
N GLU A 435 -23.14 -22.77 18.90
CA GLU A 435 -23.57 -21.98 20.07
C GLU A 435 -22.78 -20.67 20.23
N GLN A 436 -21.47 -20.68 20.02
CA GLN A 436 -20.61 -19.48 20.07
C GLN A 436 -20.86 -18.56 18.87
N LEU A 437 -21.13 -19.11 17.69
CA LEU A 437 -21.52 -18.37 16.50
C LEU A 437 -22.88 -17.71 16.69
N HIS A 438 -23.85 -18.45 17.23
CA HIS A 438 -25.16 -17.95 17.59
C HIS A 438 -25.11 -16.85 18.65
N LYS A 439 -24.20 -16.98 19.63
CA LYS A 439 -23.97 -15.94 20.65
C LYS A 439 -23.26 -14.70 20.10
N LYS A 440 -22.42 -14.84 19.08
CA LYS A 440 -21.66 -13.74 18.47
C LYS A 440 -22.46 -12.98 17.40
N TYR A 441 -23.33 -13.68 16.68
CA TYR A 441 -24.03 -13.15 15.50
C TYR A 441 -25.57 -13.18 15.62
N GLY A 442 -26.15 -13.96 16.56
CA GLY A 442 -27.59 -14.17 16.74
C GLY A 442 -28.15 -15.35 15.94
N THR A 443 -29.48 -15.61 16.04
CA THR A 443 -30.25 -16.43 15.07
C THR A 443 -30.27 -15.83 13.66
N GLY A 444 -29.75 -14.61 13.51
CA GLY A 444 -29.67 -13.86 12.28
C GLY A 444 -28.23 -13.62 11.85
N VAL A 445 -28.10 -13.17 10.60
CA VAL A 445 -26.87 -12.80 9.92
C VAL A 445 -26.00 -11.88 10.80
N ALA A 446 -24.67 -12.09 10.75
CA ALA A 446 -23.68 -11.23 11.41
C ALA A 446 -23.98 -9.74 11.19
N PRO A 447 -24.05 -8.91 12.26
CA PRO A 447 -24.13 -7.48 12.12
C PRO A 447 -22.88 -6.98 11.39
N ASP A 448 -23.11 -6.06 10.47
CA ASP A 448 -22.11 -5.44 9.61
C ASP A 448 -21.04 -4.76 10.47
N ALA A 449 -19.81 -5.31 10.48
CA ALA A 449 -18.70 -4.76 11.27
C ALA A 449 -18.29 -3.34 10.83
N ASN A 450 -18.86 -2.84 9.71
CA ASN A 450 -18.70 -1.49 9.19
C ASN A 450 -20.01 -0.67 9.17
N ALA A 451 -21.14 -1.16 9.70
CA ALA A 451 -22.36 -0.34 9.79
C ALA A 451 -22.18 0.91 10.67
N ASP A 452 -21.18 0.90 11.57
CA ASP A 452 -20.83 2.07 12.38
C ASP A 452 -20.03 3.14 11.60
N GLN A 453 -19.44 2.81 10.44
CA GLN A 453 -18.79 3.82 9.58
C GLN A 453 -19.80 4.63 8.76
N VAL A 454 -20.97 4.05 8.42
CA VAL A 454 -22.02 4.76 7.68
C VAL A 454 -22.71 5.80 8.58
N LYS A 455 -22.81 5.55 9.89
CA LYS A 455 -23.39 6.50 10.86
C LYS A 455 -22.48 7.68 11.20
N GLU A 456 -21.17 7.56 10.99
CA GLU A 456 -20.21 8.64 11.23
C GLU A 456 -20.31 9.77 10.17
N GLN A 457 -20.72 9.45 8.95
CA GLN A 457 -20.96 10.44 7.89
C GLN A 457 -22.21 11.29 8.17
N ASP A 458 -23.27 10.70 8.72
CA ASP A 458 -24.48 11.43 9.10
C ASP A 458 -24.28 12.26 10.39
N ALA A 459 -23.45 11.80 11.33
CA ALA A 459 -23.14 12.55 12.56
C ALA A 459 -22.32 13.82 12.28
N GLN A 460 -21.45 13.83 11.26
CA GLN A 460 -20.74 15.03 10.83
C GLN A 460 -21.66 16.11 10.23
N ALA A 461 -22.74 15.72 9.56
CA ALA A 461 -23.74 16.65 9.03
C ALA A 461 -24.58 17.32 10.14
N VAL A 462 -24.83 16.61 11.25
CA VAL A 462 -25.58 17.13 12.41
C VAL A 462 -24.73 18.07 13.28
N LEU A 463 -23.42 17.83 13.37
CA LEU A 463 -22.49 18.67 14.16
C LEU A 463 -22.18 20.03 13.52
N GLN A 464 -22.38 20.21 12.22
CA GLN A 464 -22.18 21.51 11.55
C GLN A 464 -23.25 22.55 11.88
N ASN A 465 -24.42 22.14 12.39
CA ASN A 465 -25.55 23.06 12.62
C ASN A 465 -25.77 23.47 14.09
N THR A 466 -24.87 23.11 15.02
CA THR A 466 -25.14 23.37 16.45
C THR A 466 -23.92 23.75 17.28
N PHE A 467 -23.11 24.73 16.86
CA PHE A 467 -22.23 25.45 17.81
C PHE A 467 -22.08 26.92 17.41
N GLY A 468 -23.14 27.69 17.67
CA GLY A 468 -23.03 29.12 17.93
C GLY A 468 -22.64 29.33 19.39
N ASP A 469 -21.60 30.16 19.59
CA ASP A 469 -21.26 30.87 20.82
C ASP A 469 -21.27 30.11 22.16
N THR A 470 -20.08 29.66 22.60
CA THR A 470 -19.38 30.19 23.80
C THR A 470 -18.21 29.27 24.18
N PHE A 471 -16.98 29.81 24.10
CA PHE A 471 -15.84 29.66 25.06
C PHE A 471 -14.48 29.78 24.36
N LYS A 472 -13.82 30.91 24.60
CA LYS A 472 -12.38 31.10 24.42
C LYS A 472 -11.63 30.39 25.57
N ARG A 473 -10.71 29.45 25.29
CA ARG A 473 -9.28 29.48 25.70
C ARG A 473 -8.59 28.10 25.64
N ARG A 474 -7.36 28.17 25.10
CA ARG A 474 -6.18 27.28 25.22
C ARG A 474 -6.24 25.93 24.50
N ARG A 475 -5.60 25.96 23.31
CA ARG A 475 -5.04 24.81 22.58
C ARG A 475 -4.29 23.87 23.54
N ILE A 476 -4.77 22.65 23.65
CA ILE A 476 -3.98 21.47 23.99
C ILE A 476 -3.98 20.66 22.68
N GLY A 477 -2.78 20.28 22.23
CA GLY A 477 -2.57 19.67 20.92
C GLY A 477 -3.45 18.44 20.71
N GLU A 478 -4.13 18.40 19.56
CA GLU A 478 -4.82 17.20 19.08
C GLU A 478 -3.78 16.10 18.86
N LEU A 479 -3.76 15.12 19.75
CA LEU A 479 -3.15 13.83 19.48
C LEU A 479 -4.08 13.10 18.50
N ARG A 480 -3.78 13.16 17.20
CA ARG A 480 -4.45 12.32 16.19
C ARG A 480 -3.98 10.87 16.36
N GLY A 481 -4.71 10.10 17.16
CA GLY A 481 -4.59 8.64 17.22
C GLY A 481 -5.40 8.01 16.08
N TYR A 482 -4.74 7.24 15.23
CA TYR A 482 -5.41 6.41 14.24
C TYR A 482 -5.97 5.13 14.90
N PHE A 483 -7.28 4.90 14.75
CA PHE A 483 -8.01 3.79 15.36
C PHE A 483 -7.84 2.46 14.61
N LEU A 484 -7.84 1.35 15.35
CA LEU A 484 -8.01 -0.02 14.85
C LEU A 484 -8.94 -0.78 15.82
N ASN A 485 -9.99 -1.39 15.26
CA ASN A 485 -10.86 -2.45 15.81
C ASN A 485 -11.38 -2.26 17.25
N GLY A 486 -12.64 -1.83 17.36
CA GLY A 486 -13.37 -1.72 18.63
C GLY A 486 -13.24 -2.93 19.54
N ARG A 487 -12.43 -2.78 20.59
CA ARG A 487 -12.59 -3.25 21.98
C ARG A 487 -11.30 -2.91 22.74
N TRP A 488 -11.33 -1.88 23.59
CA TRP A 488 -10.52 -1.92 24.82
C TRP A 488 -11.14 -2.99 25.74
N PRO A 489 -10.38 -3.66 26.63
CA PRO A 489 -11.00 -4.09 27.87
C PRO A 489 -11.47 -2.82 28.57
N LEU A 490 -12.78 -2.69 28.78
CA LEU A 490 -13.36 -1.66 29.65
C LEU A 490 -12.67 -1.77 31.03
N LEU A 491 -11.64 -0.96 31.26
CA LEU A 491 -11.28 -0.60 32.61
C LEU A 491 -12.39 0.36 33.05
N ASN A 492 -13.40 -0.16 33.75
CA ASN A 492 -14.38 0.67 34.45
C ASN A 492 -13.62 1.49 35.51
N LEU A 493 -13.17 2.68 35.13
CA LEU A 493 -12.72 3.69 36.09
C LEU A 493 -13.96 4.40 36.60
N GLN A 494 -14.49 3.93 37.73
CA GLN A 494 -15.35 4.77 38.56
C GLN A 494 -14.48 5.94 39.07
N THR A 495 -14.84 7.15 38.67
CA THR A 495 -14.20 8.36 39.16
C THR A 495 -14.63 8.63 40.60
N VAL A 496 -13.67 8.68 41.52
CA VAL A 496 -13.86 9.27 42.84
C VAL A 496 -13.44 10.75 42.74
N PRO A 497 -14.25 11.72 43.17
CA PRO A 497 -13.86 13.13 43.13
C PRO A 497 -12.64 13.38 44.03
N GLY A 498 -11.50 13.77 43.46
CA GLY A 498 -10.32 14.21 44.22
C GLY A 498 -8.95 13.72 43.75
N GLU A 499 -8.86 12.81 42.77
CA GLU A 499 -7.57 12.28 42.30
C GLU A 499 -7.21 12.73 40.87
N SER A 500 -5.96 13.18 40.69
CA SER A 500 -5.39 13.59 39.40
C SER A 500 -5.09 12.39 38.49
N ILE A 501 -5.53 12.47 37.23
CA ILE A 501 -5.38 11.45 36.19
C ILE A 501 -3.90 11.24 35.84
N CYS A 502 -3.44 9.99 35.89
CA CYS A 502 -2.13 9.57 35.37
C CYS A 502 -2.35 8.92 33.99
N THR A 503 -1.99 9.61 32.91
CA THR A 503 -2.11 9.10 31.53
C THR A 503 -0.94 8.18 31.20
N THR A 504 -1.20 6.90 30.98
CA THR A 504 -0.20 5.94 30.47
C THR A 504 -0.03 6.13 28.96
N LEU A 505 1.12 6.67 28.53
CA LEU A 505 1.56 6.63 27.12
C LEU A 505 2.38 5.36 26.90
N TYR A 506 1.96 4.49 25.98
CA TYR A 506 2.82 3.41 25.48
C TYR A 506 3.68 3.95 24.33
N VAL A 507 5.00 4.01 24.54
CA VAL A 507 5.98 4.28 23.49
C VAL A 507 7.00 3.15 23.47
N PHE A 508 7.26 2.62 22.28
CA PHE A 508 8.20 1.54 22.02
C PHE A 508 9.66 1.98 22.28
N GLY A 509 10.38 1.20 23.11
CA GLY A 509 11.84 1.21 23.20
C GLY A 509 12.46 1.89 24.43
N LYS A 510 13.18 1.09 25.24
CA LYS A 510 14.12 1.41 26.36
C LYS A 510 13.56 1.44 27.81
N PHE A 511 14.46 1.07 28.74
CA PHE A 511 14.24 0.60 30.12
C PHE A 511 13.46 1.58 31.03
N PRO A 512 12.45 1.10 31.77
CA PRO A 512 11.78 1.90 32.80
C PRO A 512 12.60 1.93 34.11
N LEU A 513 12.97 3.13 34.56
CA LEU A 513 13.44 3.37 35.93
C LEU A 513 12.22 3.66 36.81
N MET A 514 11.98 2.80 37.80
CA MET A 514 10.96 3.01 38.83
C MET A 514 11.63 3.46 40.13
N SER A 515 11.25 4.62 40.65
CA SER A 515 11.50 4.98 42.05
C SER A 515 10.20 5.35 42.76
N LYS A 516 10.12 5.00 44.05
CA LYS A 516 9.04 5.45 44.94
C LYS A 516 9.51 6.67 45.70
N THR A 517 8.70 7.73 45.70
CA THR A 517 8.91 8.88 46.57
C THR A 517 7.65 9.14 47.38
N THR A 518 7.77 9.80 48.51
CA THR A 518 6.66 10.07 49.43
C THR A 518 6.64 11.55 49.74
N ASP A 519 5.47 12.19 49.65
CA ASP A 519 5.35 13.60 50.00
C ASP A 519 5.26 13.82 51.52
N ILE A 520 5.26 15.09 51.90
CA ILE A 520 5.13 15.57 53.28
C ILE A 520 3.77 15.24 53.93
N GLN A 521 2.81 14.70 53.17
CA GLN A 521 1.51 14.22 53.66
C GLN A 521 1.42 12.68 53.63
N ASN A 522 2.54 11.98 53.44
CA ASN A 522 2.65 10.51 53.38
C ASN A 522 1.96 9.84 52.17
N HIS A 523 1.69 10.57 51.10
CA HIS A 523 1.24 9.96 49.84
C HIS A 523 2.43 9.35 49.09
N VAL A 524 2.31 8.09 48.67
CA VAL A 524 3.36 7.38 47.93
C VAL A 524 3.14 7.54 46.44
N TYR A 525 4.08 8.18 45.76
CA TYR A 525 4.10 8.37 44.32
C TYR A 525 5.08 7.40 43.66
N ARG A 526 4.68 6.86 42.50
CA ARG A 526 5.61 6.19 41.58
C ARG A 526 5.97 7.19 40.49
N VAL A 527 7.23 7.59 40.44
CA VAL A 527 7.72 8.51 39.41
C VAL A 527 8.25 7.66 38.27
N PHE A 528 7.69 7.87 37.07
CA PHE A 528 8.22 7.33 35.82
C PHE A 528 9.06 8.42 35.15
N GLY A 529 10.38 8.22 35.13
CA GLY A 529 11.29 9.08 34.39
C GLY A 529 11.69 8.42 33.07
N VAL A 530 11.57 9.14 31.96
CA VAL A 530 12.18 8.76 30.68
C VAL A 530 13.44 9.62 30.51
N LEU A 531 14.62 8.99 30.53
CA LEU A 531 15.88 9.65 30.21
C LEU A 531 16.13 9.51 28.70
N PRO A 532 16.10 10.60 27.91
CA PRO A 532 16.49 10.54 26.52
C PRO A 532 18.02 10.40 26.43
N VAL A 533 18.52 9.18 26.22
CA VAL A 533 19.94 8.95 25.90
C VAL A 533 20.12 9.15 24.40
N TRP A 534 20.61 10.33 24.02
CA TRP A 534 21.07 10.62 22.66
C TRP A 534 22.61 10.53 22.63
N LYS A 535 23.19 9.49 22.01
CA LYS A 535 24.54 9.54 21.43
C LYS A 535 24.93 8.30 20.60
N LYS A 536 26.10 8.44 19.94
CA LYS A 536 26.34 8.23 18.50
C LYS A 536 27.11 6.96 18.15
N ASP A 537 27.64 6.20 19.11
CA ASP A 537 28.52 5.05 18.84
C ASP A 537 28.11 3.79 19.62
N LYS A 538 28.47 2.63 19.05
CA LYS A 538 27.95 1.29 19.36
C LYS A 538 28.57 0.64 20.61
N GLU A 539 29.65 1.19 21.15
CA GLU A 539 30.42 0.61 22.27
C GLU A 539 29.86 0.94 23.67
N ASP A 540 28.93 1.89 23.80
CA ASP A 540 28.31 2.24 25.09
C ASP A 540 27.08 1.34 25.46
N ILE A 541 26.83 0.25 24.72
CA ILE A 541 25.65 -0.64 24.89
C ILE A 541 25.98 -1.99 25.56
N GLU A 542 27.23 -2.45 25.52
CA GLU A 542 27.65 -3.67 26.26
C GLU A 542 27.63 -3.43 27.78
#